data_AF-A0A6A4KD99-F1
#
_entry.id   AF-A0A6A4KD99-F1
#
_cell.length_a   1.000
_cell.length_b   1.000
_cell.length_c   1.000
_cell.angle_alpha   90.00
_cell.angle_beta   90.00
_cell.angle_gamma   90.00
#
_symmetry.space_group_name_H-M   'P 1'
#
loop_
_entity.id
_entity.type
_entity.pdbx_description
1 polymer ?
#
loop_
_entity_poly.entity_id
_entity_poly.type
_entity_poly.pdbx_seq_one_letter_code
_entity_poly.pdbx_strand_id
1 'polypeptide(L)'
;MSYRMESVRLEGFLHWPLDKPAGIELAKAGFYYNQFSDRVKCNFCGIVHGKWREFDQPLEEHRRWSPTCLFVEDPELTNNVADLAEGCGDADFAGLSQSKPPAGLNTFDGRCATFRRWPKVLHNLVNGLCSADFHYSGQKGDLVFCYACEGGIQDWELQDDPWTVHARKYEECPHVLNVKGSAFVASVKKYQQECSWI
;
A
#
# COMPACT_ATOMS: atom_id res chain seq x y z
N MET A 1 -10.14 5.44 4.56
CA MET A 1 -8.88 5.61 5.32
C MET A 1 -8.05 4.36 5.14
N SER A 2 -6.81 4.52 4.69
CA SER A 2 -5.86 3.42 4.45
C SER A 2 -5.07 3.14 5.73
N TYR A 3 -5.16 1.93 6.29
CA TYR A 3 -4.50 1.55 7.56
C TYR A 3 -3.14 0.86 7.36
N ARG A 4 -2.46 1.16 6.24
CA ARG A 4 -1.18 0.53 5.88
C ARG A 4 -0.02 0.98 6.76
N MET A 5 0.09 2.26 7.06
CA MET A 5 1.14 2.82 7.90
C MET A 5 0.83 2.55 9.38
N GLU A 6 1.84 2.21 10.16
CA GLU A 6 1.66 2.03 11.61
C GLU A 6 1.16 3.32 12.28
N SER A 7 1.71 4.47 11.89
CA SER A 7 1.29 5.79 12.38
C SER A 7 -0.20 6.07 12.15
N VAL A 8 -0.73 5.78 10.95
CA VAL A 8 -2.15 5.96 10.65
C VAL A 8 -3.03 5.01 11.47
N ARG A 9 -2.56 3.78 11.74
CA ARG A 9 -3.27 2.88 12.66
C ARG A 9 -3.26 3.45 14.07
N LEU A 10 -2.12 3.95 14.53
CA LEU A 10 -1.92 4.54 15.85
C LEU A 10 -2.82 5.76 16.08
N GLU A 11 -2.94 6.66 15.11
CA GLU A 11 -3.87 7.80 15.15
C GLU A 11 -5.32 7.36 15.44
N GLY A 12 -5.73 6.22 14.89
CA GLY A 12 -7.05 5.63 15.14
C GLY A 12 -7.32 5.22 16.60
N PHE A 13 -6.28 5.12 17.44
CA PHE A 13 -6.40 4.77 18.86
C PHE A 13 -6.58 5.97 19.80
N LEU A 14 -6.78 7.19 19.27
CA LEU A 14 -7.07 8.38 20.10
C LEU A 14 -8.25 8.19 21.08
N HIS A 15 -9.22 7.34 20.71
CA HIS A 15 -10.41 7.01 21.51
C HIS A 15 -10.43 5.55 21.98
N TRP A 16 -9.27 4.91 22.05
CA TRP A 16 -9.15 3.55 22.57
C TRP A 16 -9.56 3.51 24.06
N PRO A 17 -10.47 2.62 24.49
CA PRO A 17 -11.05 2.68 25.83
C PRO A 17 -10.23 1.98 26.92
N LEU A 18 -9.11 1.31 26.58
CA LEU A 18 -8.30 0.55 27.54
C LEU A 18 -6.89 1.14 27.66
N ASP A 19 -6.33 1.09 28.86
CA ASP A 19 -4.91 1.43 29.07
C ASP A 19 -3.98 0.35 28.50
N LYS A 20 -4.41 -0.92 28.57
CA LYS A 20 -3.66 -2.08 28.07
C LYS A 20 -4.57 -3.09 27.34
N PRO A 21 -4.07 -3.71 26.25
CA PRO A 21 -2.83 -3.36 25.54
C PRO A 21 -2.93 -1.94 24.95
N ALA A 22 -1.79 -1.25 24.89
CA ALA A 22 -1.75 0.13 24.45
C ALA A 22 -1.96 0.22 22.92
N GLY A 23 -2.55 1.33 22.45
CA GLY A 23 -2.80 1.56 21.02
C GLY A 23 -1.55 1.39 20.14
N ILE A 24 -0.38 1.79 20.64
CA ILE A 24 0.90 1.59 19.95
C ILE A 24 1.26 0.11 19.78
N GLU A 25 0.99 -0.74 20.77
CA GLU A 25 1.27 -2.18 20.69
C GLU A 25 0.31 -2.87 19.71
N LEU A 26 -0.94 -2.42 19.70
CA LEU A 26 -1.97 -2.88 18.75
C LEU A 26 -1.61 -2.46 17.32
N ALA A 27 -1.23 -1.20 17.11
CA ALA A 27 -0.79 -0.68 15.81
C ALA A 27 0.43 -1.43 15.27
N LYS A 28 1.43 -1.69 16.13
CA LYS A 28 2.62 -2.50 15.83
C LYS A 28 2.27 -3.92 15.42
N ALA A 29 1.27 -4.53 16.06
CA ALA A 29 0.77 -5.86 15.71
C ALA A 29 -0.15 -5.88 14.47
N GLY A 30 -0.21 -4.78 13.71
CA GLY A 30 -0.95 -4.66 12.46
C GLY A 30 -2.45 -4.37 12.63
N PHE A 31 -2.88 -3.99 13.83
CA PHE A 31 -4.28 -3.71 14.15
C PHE A 31 -4.60 -2.20 14.11
N TYR A 32 -5.82 -1.87 13.72
CA TYR A 32 -6.41 -0.55 13.92
C TYR A 32 -7.70 -0.66 14.74
N TYR A 33 -8.04 0.38 15.48
CA TYR A 33 -9.27 0.43 16.25
C TYR A 33 -10.49 0.56 15.33
N ASN A 34 -11.50 -0.30 15.49
CA ASN A 34 -12.71 -0.24 14.67
C ASN A 34 -13.80 0.67 15.24
N GLN A 35 -13.47 1.45 16.28
CA GLN A 35 -14.37 2.40 16.95
C GLN A 35 -15.56 1.75 17.68
N PHE A 36 -15.46 0.46 18.03
CA PHE A 36 -16.50 -0.23 18.77
C PHE A 36 -15.94 -1.05 19.94
N SER A 37 -16.27 -0.64 21.17
CA SER A 37 -15.83 -1.29 22.41
C SER A 37 -14.30 -1.43 22.41
N ASP A 38 -13.76 -2.59 22.75
CA ASP A 38 -12.32 -2.86 22.70
C ASP A 38 -11.94 -3.66 21.44
N ARG A 39 -12.66 -3.48 20.33
CA ARG A 39 -12.41 -4.28 19.14
C ARG A 39 -11.42 -3.62 18.20
N VAL A 40 -10.43 -4.39 17.78
CA VAL A 40 -9.48 -4.00 16.76
C VAL A 40 -9.58 -4.91 15.55
N LYS A 41 -9.18 -4.42 14.38
CA LYS A 41 -9.18 -5.18 13.14
C LYS A 41 -7.79 -5.18 12.51
N CYS A 42 -7.32 -6.34 12.06
CA CYS A 42 -6.04 -6.43 11.37
C CYS A 42 -6.18 -5.83 9.96
N ASN A 43 -5.23 -4.98 9.57
CA ASN A 43 -5.17 -4.43 8.21
C ASN A 43 -4.88 -5.50 7.15
N PHE A 44 -4.12 -6.54 7.49
CA PHE A 44 -3.57 -7.50 6.51
C PHE A 44 -4.46 -8.72 6.31
N CYS A 45 -5.02 -9.30 7.38
CA CYS A 45 -5.90 -10.47 7.27
C CYS A 45 -7.38 -10.17 7.57
N GLY A 46 -7.69 -8.96 8.07
CA GLY A 46 -9.06 -8.57 8.37
C GLY A 46 -9.66 -9.19 9.63
N ILE A 47 -8.91 -10.00 10.40
CA ILE A 47 -9.41 -10.57 11.67
C ILE A 47 -9.81 -9.46 12.62
N VAL A 48 -10.94 -9.64 13.31
CA VAL A 48 -11.40 -8.74 14.37
C VAL A 48 -11.20 -9.43 15.71
N HIS A 49 -10.52 -8.75 16.63
CA HIS A 49 -10.24 -9.24 17.97
C HIS A 49 -10.69 -8.22 19.03
N GLY A 50 -11.10 -8.69 20.20
CA GLY A 50 -11.55 -7.88 21.33
C GLY A 50 -11.74 -8.75 22.57
N LYS A 51 -12.29 -8.18 23.65
CA LYS A 51 -12.23 -8.73 25.02
C LYS A 51 -10.79 -8.87 25.53
N TRP A 52 -9.98 -7.84 25.29
CA TRP A 52 -8.58 -7.78 25.69
C TRP A 52 -8.43 -7.77 27.20
N ARG A 53 -7.39 -8.44 27.67
CA ARG A 53 -6.95 -8.46 29.07
C ARG A 53 -5.62 -7.73 29.21
N GLU A 54 -5.32 -7.34 30.44
CA GLU A 54 -4.10 -6.57 30.75
C GLU A 54 -2.80 -7.26 30.31
N PHE A 55 -2.79 -8.59 30.28
CA PHE A 55 -1.61 -9.40 29.95
C PHE A 55 -1.63 -9.98 28.53
N ASP A 56 -2.66 -9.67 27.74
CA ASP A 56 -2.73 -10.16 26.37
C ASP A 56 -1.69 -9.44 25.51
N GLN A 57 -0.88 -10.20 24.79
CA GLN A 57 0.12 -9.65 23.87
C GLN A 57 -0.48 -9.58 22.45
N PRO A 58 -0.64 -8.39 21.85
CA PRO A 58 -1.33 -8.24 20.57
C PRO A 58 -0.81 -9.15 19.46
N LEU A 59 0.52 -9.26 19.30
CA LEU A 59 1.11 -10.09 18.24
C LEU A 59 0.90 -11.59 18.50
N GLU A 60 0.96 -12.03 19.75
CA GLU A 60 0.74 -13.44 20.09
C GLU A 60 -0.73 -13.84 19.93
N GLU A 61 -1.67 -12.99 20.33
CA GLU A 61 -3.09 -13.19 20.07
C GLU A 61 -3.37 -13.17 18.55
N HIS A 62 -2.72 -12.27 17.80
CA HIS A 62 -2.81 -12.27 16.34
C HIS A 62 -2.33 -13.60 15.74
N ARG A 63 -1.16 -14.09 16.17
CA ARG A 63 -0.61 -15.38 15.73
C ARG A 63 -1.51 -16.56 16.11
N ARG A 64 -2.10 -16.52 17.29
CA ARG A 64 -3.00 -17.56 17.81
C ARG A 64 -4.28 -17.67 16.99
N TRP A 65 -4.89 -16.53 16.67
CA TRP A 65 -6.22 -16.50 16.02
C TRP A 65 -6.16 -16.39 14.50
N SER A 66 -5.03 -15.95 13.93
CA SER A 66 -4.81 -15.85 12.48
C SER A 66 -3.35 -16.22 12.13
N PRO A 67 -2.95 -17.50 12.31
CA PRO A 67 -1.56 -17.92 12.08
C PRO A 67 -1.13 -17.82 10.61
N THR A 68 -2.07 -17.84 9.67
CA THR A 68 -1.85 -17.69 8.22
C THR A 68 -1.98 -16.23 7.76
N CYS A 69 -2.07 -15.28 8.68
CA CYS A 69 -2.00 -13.87 8.32
C CYS A 69 -0.62 -13.58 7.74
N LEU A 70 -0.56 -12.98 6.54
CA LEU A 70 0.73 -12.63 5.90
C LEU A 70 1.62 -11.79 6.82
N PHE A 71 1.03 -10.91 7.65
CA PHE A 71 1.78 -10.12 8.64
C PHE A 71 2.41 -10.96 9.75
N VAL A 72 1.75 -12.05 10.16
CA VAL A 72 2.24 -12.96 11.19
C VAL A 72 3.27 -13.94 10.59
N GLU A 73 2.99 -14.44 9.39
CA GLU A 73 3.80 -15.47 8.72
C GLU A 73 5.08 -14.88 8.13
N ASP A 74 4.99 -13.74 7.45
CA ASP A 74 6.10 -13.09 6.75
C ASP A 74 5.94 -11.56 6.75
N PRO A 75 6.22 -10.89 7.88
CA PRO A 75 6.05 -9.45 8.04
C PRO A 75 6.81 -8.63 6.98
N GLU A 76 7.94 -9.12 6.48
CA GLU A 76 8.74 -8.43 5.45
C GLU A 76 8.00 -8.29 4.11
N LEU A 77 7.05 -9.18 3.84
CA LEU A 77 6.20 -9.15 2.65
C LEU A 77 4.92 -8.33 2.85
N THR A 78 4.62 -7.94 4.08
CA THR A 78 3.60 -6.95 4.33
C THR A 78 4.24 -5.58 4.18
N ASN A 79 3.64 -4.72 3.37
CA ASN A 79 4.08 -3.32 3.22
C ASN A 79 3.78 -2.51 4.50
N ASN A 80 4.00 -3.11 5.68
CA ASN A 80 3.92 -2.50 6.98
C ASN A 80 5.09 -1.53 7.10
N VAL A 81 4.79 -0.25 6.90
CA VAL A 81 5.75 0.83 7.15
C VAL A 81 5.80 1.01 8.66
N ALA A 82 6.82 0.41 9.29
CA ALA A 82 7.17 0.71 10.66
C ALA A 82 7.56 2.19 10.73
N ASP A 83 7.07 2.91 11.73
CA ASP A 83 7.47 4.29 11.97
C ASP A 83 8.99 4.28 12.20
N LEU A 84 9.74 4.87 11.28
CA LEU A 84 11.20 4.97 11.35
C LEU A 84 11.55 5.90 12.51
N ALA A 85 11.58 5.37 13.73
CA ALA A 85 12.32 5.99 14.81
C ALA A 85 13.79 5.59 14.65
N GLU A 86 14.58 6.55 14.17
CA GLU A 86 16.05 6.76 14.28
C GLU A 86 16.72 7.04 12.92
N GLY A 87 16.97 8.33 12.63
CA GLY A 87 18.23 8.77 12.00
C GLY A 87 18.28 9.12 10.50
N CYS A 88 18.27 10.44 10.26
CA CYS A 88 18.95 11.24 9.22
C CYS A 88 18.54 11.22 7.74
N GLY A 89 18.28 12.44 7.22
CA GLY A 89 18.61 12.84 5.85
C GLY A 89 17.46 13.46 5.08
N ASP A 90 17.35 14.79 5.12
CA ASP A 90 16.90 15.54 3.94
C ASP A 90 17.80 15.13 2.76
N ALA A 91 17.29 14.29 1.87
CA ALA A 91 17.95 13.96 0.62
C ALA A 91 16.97 14.23 -0.52
N ASP A 92 17.25 15.34 -1.19
CA ASP A 92 16.63 15.79 -2.43
C ASP A 92 16.40 14.64 -3.43
N PHE A 93 15.28 14.71 -4.13
CA PHE A 93 14.80 13.80 -5.17
C PHE A 93 15.67 13.79 -6.46
N ALA A 94 16.96 14.09 -6.37
CA ALA A 94 17.85 14.21 -7.52
C ALA A 94 19.07 13.30 -7.37
N GLY A 95 18.91 11.99 -7.63
CA GLY A 95 20.07 11.13 -7.89
C GLY A 95 20.00 9.70 -7.36
N LEU A 96 19.02 8.90 -7.80
CA LEU A 96 19.18 7.45 -7.76
C LEU A 96 19.72 6.97 -9.11
N SER A 97 21.04 6.78 -9.15
CA SER A 97 21.78 6.15 -10.24
C SER A 97 21.22 4.74 -10.48
N GLN A 98 20.61 4.56 -11.63
CA GLN A 98 19.99 3.31 -12.08
C GLN A 98 21.08 2.24 -12.22
N SER A 99 21.03 1.20 -11.39
CA SER A 99 21.49 -0.11 -11.84
C SER A 99 20.72 -0.46 -13.11
N LYS A 100 21.41 -0.87 -14.17
CA LYS A 100 20.85 -1.07 -15.52
C LYS A 100 19.46 -1.73 -15.44
N PRO A 101 18.39 -1.08 -15.94
CA PRO A 101 17.05 -1.65 -15.89
C PRO A 101 17.04 -3.01 -16.58
N PRO A 102 16.24 -3.99 -16.10
CA PRO A 102 16.11 -5.29 -16.75
C PRO A 102 15.79 -5.09 -18.24
N ALA A 103 16.47 -5.81 -19.13
CA ALA A 103 16.14 -5.76 -20.55
C ALA A 103 14.69 -6.24 -20.77
N GLY A 104 13.94 -5.59 -21.68
CA GLY A 104 12.61 -6.03 -22.08
C GLY A 104 11.41 -5.34 -21.42
N LEU A 105 11.60 -4.23 -20.68
CA LEU A 105 10.49 -3.46 -20.05
C LEU A 105 9.49 -2.86 -21.06
N ASN A 106 9.85 -2.82 -22.35
CA ASN A 106 8.93 -2.45 -23.44
C ASN A 106 7.86 -3.53 -23.73
N THR A 107 7.92 -4.68 -23.06
CA THR A 107 6.93 -5.77 -23.17
C THR A 107 6.16 -5.95 -21.87
N PHE A 108 4.91 -6.42 -21.99
CA PHE A 108 4.09 -6.77 -20.85
C PHE A 108 4.80 -7.78 -19.91
N ASP A 109 5.31 -8.88 -20.48
CA ASP A 109 5.97 -9.94 -19.71
C ASP A 109 7.25 -9.45 -19.02
N GLY A 110 8.05 -8.62 -19.71
CA GLY A 110 9.26 -8.04 -19.13
C GLY A 110 8.98 -7.14 -17.94
N ARG A 111 7.87 -6.38 -17.97
CA ARG A 111 7.42 -5.61 -16.80
C ARG A 111 6.92 -6.51 -15.70
N CYS A 112 6.09 -7.51 -16.00
CA CYS A 112 5.58 -8.45 -15.00
C CYS A 112 6.69 -9.21 -14.29
N ALA A 113 7.80 -9.52 -14.97
CA ALA A 113 8.98 -10.14 -14.35
C ALA A 113 9.63 -9.29 -13.24
N THR A 114 9.44 -7.97 -13.24
CA THR A 114 9.98 -7.09 -12.19
C THR A 114 9.27 -7.24 -10.85
N PHE A 115 8.04 -7.75 -10.82
CA PHE A 115 7.20 -7.87 -9.62
C PHE A 115 7.58 -9.06 -8.72
N ARG A 116 8.74 -9.69 -8.92
CA ARG A 116 9.19 -10.84 -8.11
C ARG A 116 9.26 -10.53 -6.60
N ARG A 117 9.60 -9.29 -6.23
CA ARG A 117 9.66 -8.81 -4.84
C ARG A 117 8.52 -7.86 -4.49
N TRP A 118 7.47 -7.81 -5.31
CA TRP A 118 6.29 -7.01 -5.05
C TRP A 118 5.57 -7.50 -3.79
N PRO A 119 4.95 -6.61 -2.99
CA PRO A 119 4.14 -7.03 -1.85
C PRO A 119 3.05 -8.02 -2.28
N LYS A 120 3.11 -9.25 -1.74
CA LYS A 120 2.20 -10.34 -2.14
C LYS A 120 0.73 -9.97 -1.97
N VAL A 121 0.41 -9.17 -0.96
CA VAL A 121 -0.96 -8.69 -0.71
C VAL A 121 -1.50 -7.96 -1.93
N LEU A 122 -0.67 -7.15 -2.62
CA LEU A 122 -1.02 -6.38 -3.81
C LEU A 122 -0.83 -7.14 -5.12
N HIS A 123 -0.56 -8.46 -5.07
CA HIS A 123 -0.24 -9.22 -6.28
C HIS A 123 -1.43 -9.29 -7.26
N ASN A 124 -2.67 -9.08 -6.78
CA ASN A 124 -3.85 -8.96 -7.62
C ASN A 124 -3.77 -7.77 -8.60
N LEU A 125 -2.99 -6.73 -8.27
CA LEU A 125 -2.82 -5.55 -9.12
C LEU A 125 -1.80 -5.77 -10.25
N VAL A 126 -0.92 -6.76 -10.15
CA VAL A 126 0.25 -6.91 -11.05
C VAL A 126 -0.16 -6.96 -12.52
N ASN A 127 -1.17 -7.74 -12.88
CA ASN A 127 -1.65 -7.81 -14.26
C ASN A 127 -2.17 -6.45 -14.76
N GLY A 128 -2.88 -5.71 -13.91
CA GLY A 128 -3.37 -4.37 -14.23
C GLY A 128 -2.23 -3.36 -14.35
N LEU A 129 -1.25 -3.42 -13.45
CA LEU A 129 -0.04 -2.59 -13.45
C LEU A 129 0.76 -2.82 -14.73
N CYS A 130 1.08 -4.07 -15.08
CA CYS A 130 1.77 -4.40 -16.32
C CYS A 130 0.99 -3.93 -17.56
N SER A 131 -0.34 -4.09 -17.57
CA SER A 131 -1.20 -3.64 -18.68
C SER A 131 -1.19 -2.12 -18.82
N ALA A 132 -1.18 -1.39 -17.70
CA ALA A 132 -1.10 0.06 -17.62
C ALA A 132 0.34 0.61 -17.79
N ASP A 133 1.25 -0.24 -18.29
CA ASP A 133 2.64 0.05 -18.63
C ASP A 133 3.59 0.25 -17.44
N PHE A 134 3.21 -0.20 -16.25
CA PHE A 134 4.04 -0.13 -15.05
C PHE A 134 4.97 -1.32 -14.87
N HIS A 135 6.18 -1.03 -14.38
CA HIS A 135 7.13 -2.00 -13.85
C HIS A 135 7.50 -1.63 -12.41
N TYR A 136 7.87 -2.62 -11.61
CA TYR A 136 8.29 -2.43 -10.24
C TYR A 136 9.70 -1.85 -10.15
N SER A 137 9.90 -0.89 -9.25
CA SER A 137 11.22 -0.29 -8.97
C SER A 137 12.24 -1.31 -8.43
N GLY A 138 11.78 -2.42 -7.87
CA GLY A 138 12.64 -3.46 -7.27
C GLY A 138 13.17 -3.11 -5.87
N GLN A 139 12.78 -1.94 -5.33
CA GLN A 139 13.15 -1.48 -3.99
C GLN A 139 12.20 -2.05 -2.92
N LYS A 140 12.32 -1.64 -1.65
CA LYS A 140 11.32 -1.97 -0.62
C LYS A 140 10.10 -1.08 -0.82
N GLY A 141 8.89 -1.63 -0.66
CA GLY A 141 7.64 -0.89 -0.79
C GLY A 141 6.81 -1.34 -1.99
N ASP A 142 6.09 -0.41 -2.61
CA ASP A 142 5.21 -0.67 -3.75
C ASP A 142 5.35 0.38 -4.86
N LEU A 143 6.51 1.03 -4.95
CA LEU A 143 6.80 2.00 -5.99
C LEU A 143 6.95 1.33 -7.36
N VAL A 144 6.12 1.74 -8.32
CA VAL A 144 6.19 1.35 -9.73
C VAL A 144 6.43 2.55 -10.62
N PHE A 145 7.00 2.32 -11.79
CA PHE A 145 7.25 3.34 -12.82
C PHE A 145 6.58 2.96 -14.13
N CYS A 146 5.90 3.91 -14.75
CA CYS A 146 5.38 3.75 -16.09
C CYS A 146 6.54 3.75 -17.09
N TYR A 147 6.56 2.82 -18.04
CA TYR A 147 7.58 2.78 -19.07
C TYR A 147 7.40 3.91 -20.11
N ALA A 148 6.17 4.24 -20.50
CA ALA A 148 5.87 5.24 -21.51
C ALA A 148 6.04 6.70 -21.07
N CYS A 149 5.73 7.03 -19.81
CA CYS A 149 5.81 8.41 -19.30
C CYS A 149 6.81 8.59 -18.16
N GLU A 150 7.47 7.51 -17.72
CA GLU A 150 8.45 7.51 -16.61
C GLU A 150 7.88 7.94 -15.25
N GLY A 151 6.55 8.13 -15.15
CA GLY A 151 5.86 8.54 -13.94
C GLY A 151 5.85 7.46 -12.85
N GLY A 152 6.19 7.86 -11.62
CA GLY A 152 6.25 6.99 -10.44
C GLY A 152 4.97 7.02 -9.59
N ILE A 153 4.45 5.85 -9.23
CA ILE A 153 3.28 5.69 -8.37
C ILE A 153 3.58 4.69 -7.25
N GLN A 154 3.22 5.06 -6.03
CA GLN A 154 3.34 4.26 -4.81
C GLN A 154 2.04 4.38 -4.01
N ASP A 155 1.95 3.67 -2.89
CA ASP A 155 0.79 3.66 -1.98
C ASP A 155 -0.48 3.03 -2.58
N TRP A 156 -0.31 1.96 -3.37
CA TRP A 156 -1.39 1.22 -4.03
C TRP A 156 -2.31 0.49 -3.06
N GLU A 157 -3.62 0.60 -3.24
CA GLU A 157 -4.65 -0.13 -2.50
C GLU A 157 -5.15 -1.37 -3.26
N LEU A 158 -5.65 -2.39 -2.56
CA LEU A 158 -6.12 -3.64 -3.19
C LEU A 158 -7.23 -3.44 -4.20
N GLN A 159 -8.05 -2.41 -3.98
CA GLN A 159 -9.17 -2.00 -4.79
C GLN A 159 -8.79 -1.00 -5.90
N ASP A 160 -7.55 -0.52 -5.94
CA ASP A 160 -7.15 0.44 -6.95
C ASP A 160 -7.23 -0.18 -8.35
N ASP A 161 -7.73 0.60 -9.30
CA ASP A 161 -7.60 0.31 -10.71
C ASP A 161 -6.35 1.04 -11.25
N PRO A 162 -5.32 0.31 -11.72
CA PRO A 162 -4.09 0.91 -12.22
C PRO A 162 -4.27 1.95 -13.32
N TRP A 163 -5.25 1.79 -14.20
CA TRP A 163 -5.50 2.77 -15.27
C TRP A 163 -6.10 4.06 -14.73
N THR A 164 -6.99 3.94 -13.76
CA THR A 164 -7.66 5.07 -13.12
C THR A 164 -6.69 5.90 -12.31
N VAL A 165 -5.83 5.25 -11.50
CA VAL A 165 -4.78 5.94 -10.74
C VAL A 165 -3.76 6.58 -11.69
N HIS A 166 -3.38 5.88 -12.76
CA HIS A 166 -2.45 6.41 -13.76
C HIS A 166 -2.99 7.64 -14.48
N ALA A 167 -4.21 7.58 -15.01
CA ALA A 167 -4.85 8.72 -15.68
C ALA A 167 -5.05 9.92 -14.74
N ARG A 168 -5.28 9.67 -13.45
CA ARG A 168 -5.42 10.72 -12.44
C ARG A 168 -4.10 11.44 -12.18
N LYS A 169 -2.98 10.72 -12.14
CA LYS A 169 -1.68 11.29 -11.77
C LYS A 169 -0.90 11.83 -12.98
N TYR A 170 -1.05 11.20 -14.15
CA TYR A 170 -0.34 11.51 -15.38
C TYR A 170 -1.30 11.51 -16.58
N GLU A 171 -2.09 12.58 -16.67
CA GLU A 171 -3.20 12.74 -17.62
C GLU A 171 -2.74 12.77 -19.09
N GLU A 172 -1.50 13.18 -19.32
CA GLU A 172 -0.87 13.30 -20.63
C GLU A 172 -0.03 12.08 -20.98
N CYS A 173 -0.08 11.01 -20.17
CA CYS A 173 0.67 9.79 -20.44
C CYS A 173 0.28 9.23 -21.82
N PRO A 174 1.24 9.07 -22.76
CA PRO A 174 0.94 8.57 -24.11
C PRO A 174 0.27 7.20 -24.09
N HIS A 175 0.66 6.30 -23.19
CA HIS A 175 0.07 4.96 -23.10
C HIS A 175 -1.39 5.01 -22.64
N VAL A 176 -1.70 5.85 -21.64
CA VAL A 176 -3.07 6.04 -21.17
C VAL A 176 -3.95 6.62 -22.28
N LEU A 177 -3.48 7.66 -22.96
CA LEU A 177 -4.21 8.28 -24.06
C LEU A 177 -4.42 7.32 -25.23
N ASN A 178 -3.41 6.52 -25.58
CA ASN A 178 -3.50 5.57 -26.69
C ASN A 178 -4.43 4.39 -26.42
N VAL A 179 -4.46 3.88 -25.17
CA VAL A 179 -5.23 2.67 -24.84
C VAL A 179 -6.63 2.99 -24.31
N LYS A 180 -6.78 4.04 -23.49
CA LYS A 180 -8.05 4.39 -22.84
C LYS A 180 -8.74 5.61 -23.46
N GLY A 181 -8.00 6.47 -24.15
CA GLY A 181 -8.53 7.67 -24.80
C GLY A 181 -8.71 8.86 -23.87
N SER A 182 -8.82 10.06 -24.46
CA SER A 182 -9.00 11.33 -23.74
C SER A 182 -10.31 11.42 -22.97
N ALA A 183 -11.39 10.77 -23.45
CA ALA A 183 -12.68 10.73 -22.76
C ALA A 183 -12.59 10.02 -21.40
N PHE A 184 -11.82 8.93 -21.32
CA PHE A 184 -11.54 8.24 -20.05
C PHE A 184 -10.83 9.17 -19.08
N VAL A 185 -9.74 9.82 -19.51
CA VAL A 185 -8.98 10.77 -18.67
C VAL A 185 -9.88 11.90 -18.16
N ALA A 186 -10.70 12.49 -19.03
CA ALA A 186 -11.66 13.53 -18.65
C ALA A 186 -12.70 13.04 -17.62
N SER A 187 -13.17 11.80 -17.75
CA SER A 187 -14.12 11.22 -16.79
C SER A 187 -13.50 11.03 -15.40
N VAL A 188 -12.24 10.58 -15.33
CA VAL A 188 -11.50 10.40 -14.07
C VAL A 188 -11.29 11.74 -13.37
N LYS A 189 -10.96 12.80 -14.12
CA LYS A 189 -10.84 14.17 -13.60
C LYS A 189 -12.12 14.68 -12.94
N LYS A 190 -13.26 14.47 -13.62
CA LYS A 190 -14.55 14.98 -13.15
C LYS A 190 -14.94 14.36 -11.79
N TYR A 191 -14.71 13.06 -11.64
CA TYR A 191 -14.97 12.35 -10.38
C TYR A 191 -14.14 12.90 -9.20
N GLN A 192 -12.91 13.37 -9.44
CA GLN A 192 -12.06 13.96 -8.40
C GLN A 192 -12.55 15.32 -7.89
N GLN A 193 -13.15 16.13 -8.77
CA GLN A 193 -13.70 17.43 -8.40
C GLN A 193 -14.97 17.28 -7.53
N GLU A 194 -15.74 16.22 -7.75
CA GLU A 194 -16.98 15.94 -6.99
C GLU A 194 -16.71 15.34 -5.60
N CYS A 195 -15.61 14.59 -5.42
CA CYS A 195 -15.20 14.04 -4.11
C CYS A 195 -14.38 15.00 -3.23
N SER A 196 -14.06 16.22 -3.70
CA SER A 196 -13.30 17.22 -2.93
C SER A 196 -14.19 18.11 -2.03
N TRP A 197 -15.51 17.87 -2.00
CA TRP A 197 -16.51 18.65 -1.25
C TRP A 197 -17.36 17.81 -0.28
N ILE A 198 -16.91 16.60 0.06
CA ILE A 198 -17.49 15.73 1.10
C ILE A 198 -16.41 15.42 2.12
#